data_AF-A0A3S3RHR4-F1
#
_entry.id   AF-A0A3S3RHR4-F1
#
_cell.length_a   1.000
_cell.length_b   1.000
_cell.length_c   1.000
_cell.angle_alpha   90.00
_cell.angle_beta   90.00
_cell.angle_gamma   90.00
#
_symmetry.space_group_name_H-M   'P 1'
#
loop_
_entity.id
_entity.type
_entity.pdbx_description
1 polymer ?
#
loop_
_entity_poly.entity_id
_entity_poly.type
_entity_poly.pdbx_seq_one_letter_code
_entity_poly.pdbx_strand_id
1 'polypeptide(L)'
;MAWTESVHELSLPAMGNEPWQNRLKRAGYSQKDFAELIGMSQNAITAQLSGKVEGNPSRYIKFIIMALEKLSTEQKEALEAAIKDES
;
A
#
# COMPACT_ATOMS: atom_id res chain seq x y z
N MET A 1 -27.46 -23.88 6.90
CA MET A 1 -26.04 -23.65 7.23
C MET A 1 -25.68 -22.25 6.78
N ALA A 2 -25.68 -21.29 7.70
CA ALA A 2 -25.40 -19.89 7.42
C ALA A 2 -23.89 -19.64 7.55
N TRP A 3 -23.20 -19.53 6.43
CA TRP A 3 -21.82 -19.06 6.37
C TRP A 3 -21.84 -17.53 6.33
N THR A 4 -22.13 -16.90 7.47
CA THR A 4 -22.08 -15.44 7.62
C THR A 4 -21.28 -15.06 8.85
N GLU A 5 -20.13 -15.69 9.05
CA GLU A 5 -19.20 -15.33 10.11
C GLU A 5 -18.08 -14.44 9.57
N SER A 6 -18.08 -13.20 10.05
CA SER A 6 -16.93 -12.30 10.15
C SER A 6 -16.21 -11.91 8.87
N VAL A 7 -16.90 -11.19 7.98
CA VAL A 7 -16.26 -10.00 7.41
C VAL A 7 -16.16 -8.98 8.54
N HIS A 8 -15.13 -9.12 9.36
CA HIS A 8 -14.68 -8.02 10.22
C HIS A 8 -14.60 -6.80 9.33
N GLU A 9 -15.52 -5.88 9.59
CA GLU A 9 -15.62 -4.57 9.01
C GLU A 9 -14.19 -4.03 8.90
N LEU A 10 -13.62 -4.09 7.70
CA LEU A 10 -12.40 -3.37 7.36
C LEU A 10 -12.82 -1.91 7.42
N SER A 11 -12.88 -1.39 8.64
CA SER A 11 -12.98 0.02 8.95
C SER A 11 -11.72 0.62 8.35
N LEU A 12 -11.81 0.98 7.07
CA LEU A 12 -10.80 1.75 6.40
C LEU A 12 -10.74 3.03 7.22
N PRO A 13 -9.62 3.31 7.91
CA PRO A 13 -9.52 4.47 8.78
C PRO A 13 -9.98 5.68 7.96
N ALA A 14 -10.93 6.44 8.53
CA ALA A 14 -11.45 7.67 7.94
C ALA A 14 -10.28 8.40 7.31
N MET A 15 -10.37 8.67 6.00
CA MET A 15 -9.29 9.26 5.20
C MET A 15 -8.76 10.51 5.90
N GLY A 16 -7.75 10.34 6.75
CA GLY A 16 -7.01 11.46 7.29
C GLY A 16 -6.45 12.17 6.08
N ASN A 17 -6.58 13.49 6.02
CA ASN A 17 -6.08 14.35 4.93
C ASN A 17 -4.55 14.30 4.76
N GLU A 18 -3.88 13.27 5.26
CA GLU A 18 -2.45 13.03 5.12
C GLU A 18 -2.12 12.66 3.67
N PRO A 19 -1.11 13.31 3.06
CA PRO A 19 -0.61 12.93 1.75
C PRO A 19 -0.17 11.47 1.70
N TRP A 20 -0.55 10.76 0.63
CA TRP A 20 -0.24 9.33 0.47
C TRP A 20 1.27 9.03 0.43
N GLN A 21 2.10 10.00 0.05
CA GLN A 21 3.56 9.87 0.16
C GLN A 21 4.03 9.67 1.60
N ASN A 22 3.41 10.38 2.55
CA ASN A 22 3.80 10.29 3.97
C ASN A 22 3.35 8.96 4.56
N ARG A 23 2.16 8.50 4.17
CA ARG A 23 1.65 7.17 4.53
C ARG A 23 2.55 6.06 4.03
N LEU A 24 3.02 6.14 2.78
CA LEU A 24 3.97 5.18 2.23
C LEU A 24 5.30 5.17 3.03
N LYS A 25 5.83 6.35 3.36
CA LYS A 25 7.03 6.45 4.21
C LYS A 25 6.82 5.86 5.60
N ARG A 26 5.65 6.09 6.21
CA ARG A 26 5.28 5.50 7.50
C ARG A 26 5.14 3.98 7.42
N ALA A 27 4.71 3.45 6.27
CA ALA A 27 4.72 2.02 6.00
C ALA A 27 6.14 1.45 5.88
N GLY A 28 7.18 2.31 5.81
CA GLY A 28 8.59 1.91 5.74
C GLY A 28 9.14 1.83 4.32
N TYR A 29 8.37 2.27 3.31
CA TYR A 29 8.77 2.12 1.90
C TYR A 29 9.13 3.47 1.27
N SER A 30 10.17 3.47 0.44
CA SER A 30 10.39 4.57 -0.50
C SER A 30 9.47 4.41 -1.72
N GLN A 31 9.32 5.48 -2.52
CA GLN A 31 8.55 5.39 -3.77
C GLN A 31 9.20 4.44 -4.79
N LYS A 32 10.52 4.28 -4.72
CA LYS A 32 11.26 3.37 -5.60
C LYS A 32 10.97 1.92 -5.20
N ASP A 33 11.17 1.59 -3.93
CA ASP A 33 10.97 0.22 -3.44
C ASP A 33 9.50 -0.20 -3.58
N PHE A 34 8.57 0.74 -3.34
CA PHE A 34 7.15 0.48 -3.58
C PHE A 34 6.82 0.25 -5.05
N ALA A 35 7.48 0.98 -5.96
CA ALA A 35 7.29 0.78 -7.40
C ALA A 35 7.78 -0.62 -7.83
N GLU A 36 8.95 -1.03 -7.34
CA GLU A 36 9.51 -2.37 -7.57
C GLU A 36 8.58 -3.46 -7.00
N LEU A 37 8.13 -3.31 -5.75
CA LEU A 37 7.19 -4.22 -5.08
C LEU A 37 5.93 -4.52 -5.90
N ILE A 38 5.37 -3.52 -6.57
CA ILE A 38 4.10 -3.66 -7.30
C ILE A 38 4.30 -3.80 -8.82
N GLY A 39 5.54 -3.89 -9.29
CA GLY A 39 5.86 -4.02 -10.71
C GLY A 39 5.51 -2.79 -11.56
N MET A 40 5.58 -1.59 -10.99
CA MET A 40 5.31 -0.32 -11.68
C MET A 40 6.58 0.54 -11.80
N SER A 41 6.58 1.51 -12.71
CA SER A 41 7.66 2.49 -12.78
C SER A 41 7.56 3.52 -11.64
N GLN A 42 8.72 3.99 -11.15
CA GLN A 42 8.76 5.02 -10.11
C GLN A 42 8.04 6.32 -10.51
N ASN A 43 8.09 6.66 -11.81
CA ASN A 43 7.38 7.83 -12.36
C ASN A 43 5.87 7.66 -12.24
N ALA A 44 5.34 6.46 -12.53
CA ALA A 44 3.93 6.16 -12.37
C ALA A 44 3.49 6.25 -10.90
N ILE A 45 4.29 5.71 -9.97
CA ILE A 45 4.03 5.85 -8.52
C ILE A 45 4.05 7.30 -8.08
N THR A 46 5.04 8.08 -8.49
CA THR A 46 5.13 9.51 -8.17
C THR A 46 3.86 10.24 -8.64
N ALA A 47 3.42 9.99 -9.87
CA ALA A 47 2.19 10.58 -10.41
C ALA A 47 0.95 10.15 -9.62
N GLN A 48 0.84 8.87 -9.25
CA GLN A 48 -0.25 8.32 -8.44
C GLN A 48 -0.31 8.98 -7.06
N LEU A 49 0.83 9.10 -6.37
CA LEU A 49 0.85 9.64 -5.00
C LEU A 49 0.75 11.15 -4.97
N SER A 50 1.13 11.86 -6.04
CA SER A 50 1.10 13.32 -6.11
C SER A 50 -0.29 13.93 -5.92
N GLY A 51 -1.37 13.17 -6.20
CA GLY A 51 -2.74 13.67 -6.16
C GLY A 51 -3.04 14.82 -7.14
N LYS A 52 -2.11 15.13 -8.06
CA LYS A 52 -2.25 16.22 -9.04
C LYS A 52 -3.18 15.88 -10.20
N VAL A 53 -3.58 14.62 -10.31
CA VAL A 53 -4.46 14.12 -11.36
C VAL A 53 -5.74 13.63 -10.70
N GLU A 54 -6.88 14.02 -11.26
CA GLU A 54 -8.19 13.59 -10.79
C GLU A 54 -8.29 12.06 -10.80
N GLY A 55 -8.76 11.47 -9.71
CA GLY A 55 -8.84 10.02 -9.53
C GLY A 55 -7.57 9.35 -8.96
N ASN A 56 -6.46 10.07 -8.81
CA ASN A 56 -5.24 9.56 -8.16
C ASN A 56 -5.21 9.84 -6.64
N PRO A 57 -4.51 9.00 -5.84
CA PRO A 57 -4.05 7.67 -6.21
C PRO A 57 -5.24 6.72 -6.44
N SER A 58 -5.04 5.74 -7.32
CA SER A 58 -6.03 4.71 -7.60
C SER A 58 -6.39 3.94 -6.33
N ARG A 59 -7.60 3.36 -6.29
CA ARG A 59 -8.05 2.57 -5.13
C ARG A 59 -7.11 1.40 -4.81
N TYR A 60 -6.53 0.79 -5.84
CA TYR A 60 -5.54 -0.28 -5.71
C TYR A 60 -4.29 0.18 -4.95
N ILE A 61 -3.70 1.31 -5.35
CA ILE A 61 -2.52 1.87 -4.66
C ILE A 61 -2.83 2.22 -3.21
N LYS A 62 -3.99 2.84 -2.96
CA LYS A 62 -4.44 3.16 -1.61
C LYS A 62 -4.57 1.91 -0.74
N PHE A 63 -5.17 0.85 -1.28
CA PHE A 63 -5.37 -0.40 -0.58
C PHE A 63 -4.05 -1.06 -0.19
N ILE A 64 -3.09 -1.13 -1.11
CA ILE A 64 -1.78 -1.72 -0.82
C ILE A 64 -1.05 -0.93 0.27
N ILE A 65 -1.02 0.41 0.19
CA ILE A 65 -0.36 1.23 1.22
C ILE A 65 -1.01 0.98 2.59
N MET A 66 -2.34 0.90 2.66
CA MET A 66 -3.06 0.58 3.90
C MET A 66 -2.72 -0.82 4.42
N ALA A 67 -2.57 -1.81 3.54
CA ALA A 67 -2.15 -3.15 3.92
C ALA A 67 -0.73 -3.14 4.49
N LEU A 68 0.22 -2.49 3.81
CA LEU A 68 1.62 -2.38 4.25
C LEU A 68 1.76 -1.65 5.60
N GLU A 69 0.93 -0.65 5.87
CA GLU A 69 0.89 0.03 7.17
C GLU A 69 0.46 -0.89 8.33
N LYS A 70 -0.26 -1.97 8.03
CA LYS A 70 -0.77 -2.93 9.02
C LYS A 70 0.17 -4.11 9.27
N LEU A 71 1.13 -4.35 8.39
CA LEU A 71 2.10 -5.43 8.56
C LEU A 71 3.00 -5.17 9.77
N SER A 72 3.27 -6.21 10.55
CA SER A 72 4.34 -6.19 11.55
C SER A 72 5.70 -6.11 10.85
N THR A 73 6.75 -5.76 11.60
CA THR A 73 8.12 -5.74 11.06
C THR A 73 8.52 -7.09 10.48
N GLU A 74 8.25 -8.18 11.20
CA GLU A 74 8.53 -9.56 10.73
C GLU A 74 7.80 -9.90 9.42
N GLN A 75 6.55 -9.46 9.27
CA GLN A 75 5.78 -9.67 8.03
C GLN A 75 6.32 -8.85 6.86
N LYS A 76 6.84 -7.65 7.11
CA LYS A 76 7.49 -6.84 6.07
C LYS A 76 8.80 -7.47 5.61
N GLU A 77 9.61 -7.95 6.54
CA GLU A 77 10.85 -8.68 6.22
C GLU A 77 10.56 -9.95 5.42
N ALA A 78 9.54 -10.72 5.80
CA ALA A 78 9.12 -11.91 5.05
C ALA A 78 8.62 -11.57 3.64
N LEU A 79 7.86 -10.47 3.49
CA LEU A 79 7.42 -9.98 2.19
C LEU A 79 8.62 -9.57 1.31
N GLU A 80 9.58 -8.83 1.88
CA GLU A 80 10.81 -8.42 1.18
C GLU A 80 11.67 -9.61 0.75
N ALA A 81 11.73 -10.66 1.58
CA ALA A 81 12.41 -11.90 1.23
C ALA A 81 11.72 -12.61 0.04
N ALA A 82 10.38 -12.72 0.08
CA ALA A 82 9.62 -13.36 -0.99
C ALA A 82 9.82 -12.67 -2.35
N ILE A 83 9.88 -11.34 -2.38
CA ILE A 83 10.10 -10.57 -3.62
C ILE A 83 11.50 -10.80 -4.18
N LYS A 84 12.51 -10.92 -3.32
CA LYS A 84 13.90 -11.20 -3.73
C LYS A 84 14.05 -12.61 -4.31
N ASP A 85 13.27 -13.57 -3.82
CA ASP A 85 13.28 -14.95 -4.34
C ASP A 85 12.60 -15.07 -5.72
N GLU A 86 11.68 -14.16 -6.06
CA GLU A 86 11.01 -14.12 -7.37
C GLU A 86 11.77 -13.35 -8.46
N SER A 87 12.81 -12.58 -8.09
CA SER A 87 13.58 -11.70 -9.00
C SER A 87 14.86 -12.35 -9.53
#